data_AF-A0A0D2M826-F1
#
_entry.id   AF-A0A0D2M826-F1
#
_cell.length_a   1.000
_cell.length_b   1.000
_cell.length_c   1.000
_cell.angle_alpha   90.00
_cell.angle_beta   90.00
_cell.angle_gamma   90.00
#
_symmetry.space_group_name_H-M   'P 1'
#
loop_
_entity.id
_entity.type
_entity.pdbx_description
1 polymer ?
#
loop_
_entity_poly.entity_id
_entity_poly.type
_entity_poly.pdbx_seq_one_letter_code
_entity_poly.pdbx_strand_id
1 'polypeptide(L)' 'MGDLNRRKGMILDSSQQAEDAVLQALVPLAGMFGYSTVLRSNTQGKGEYTMEYSHHAPVTKDMQDELTAHYQKARAAGK' A
#
# COMPACT_ATOMS: atom_id res chain seq x y z
N MET A 1 -6.39 10.65 1.88
CA MET A 1 -5.26 11.15 1.07
C MET A 1 -3.90 10.88 1.70
N GLY A 2 -3.56 11.49 2.85
CA GLY A 2 -2.20 11.38 3.42
C GLY A 2 -1.70 9.97 3.77
N ASP A 3 -2.60 9.03 4.10
CA ASP A 3 -2.22 7.64 4.40
C ASP A 3 -1.71 6.88 3.17
N LEU A 4 -2.33 7.08 2.00
CA LEU A 4 -1.89 6.45 0.75
C LEU A 4 -0.47 6.87 0.39
N ASN A 5 -0.12 8.14 0.60
CA ASN A 5 1.25 8.63 0.39
C ASN A 5 2.26 7.96 1.33
N ARG A 6 1.89 7.73 2.60
CA ARG A 6 2.75 7.00 3.56
C ARG A 6 3.01 5.56 3.13
N ARG A 7 2.06 4.95 2.42
CA ARG A 7 2.17 3.59 1.88
C ARG A 7 2.87 3.53 0.53
N LYS A 8 3.52 4.63 0.10
CA LYS A 8 4.12 4.78 -1.24
C LYS A 8 3.11 4.53 -2.36
N GLY A 9 1.84 4.87 -2.12
CA GLY A 9 0.78 4.80 -3.10
C GLY A 9 0.83 5.99 -4.07
N MET A 10 0.55 5.72 -5.33
CA MET A 10 0.36 6.71 -6.38
C MET A 10 -1.15 6.87 -6.64
N ILE A 11 -1.69 8.05 -6.37
CA ILE A 11 -3.08 8.36 -6.67
C ILE A 11 -3.21 8.57 -8.18
N LEU A 12 -4.08 7.80 -8.82
CA LEU A 12 -4.39 7.89 -10.25
C LEU A 12 -5.54 8.87 -10.48
N ASP A 13 -6.62 8.68 -9.72
CA ASP A 13 -7.83 9.46 -9.83
C ASP A 13 -8.47 9.69 -8.47
N SER A 14 -9.16 10.83 -8.36
CA SER A 14 -9.89 11.26 -7.18
C SER A 14 -11.16 11.94 -7.64
N SER A 15 -12.28 11.26 -7.47
CA SER A 15 -13.60 11.80 -7.82
C SER A 15 -14.49 11.90 -6.59
N GLN A 16 -15.43 12.84 -6.64
CA GLN A 16 -16.45 12.98 -5.61
C GLN A 16 -17.79 12.53 -6.20
N GLN A 17 -18.41 11.56 -5.56
CA GLN A 17 -19.68 10.97 -5.97
C GLN A 17 -20.71 11.20 -4.87
N ALA A 18 -21.59 12.19 -5.09
CA ALA A 18 -22.53 12.66 -4.07
C ALA A 18 -21.82 13.04 -2.76
N GLU A 19 -22.04 12.30 -1.68
CA GLU A 19 -21.39 12.52 -0.38
C GLU A 19 -20.10 11.70 -0.19
N ASP A 20 -19.81 10.77 -1.10
CA ASP A 20 -18.66 9.88 -1.04
C ASP A 20 -17.48 10.40 -1.87
N ALA A 21 -16.27 10.12 -1.39
CA ALA A 21 -15.04 10.36 -2.15
C ALA A 21 -14.49 9.02 -2.64
N VAL A 22 -14.38 8.87 -3.96
CA VAL A 22 -13.86 7.66 -4.61
C VAL A 22 -12.42 7.92 -5.04
N LEU A 23 -11.52 7.03 -4.62
CA LEU A 23 -10.09 7.14 -4.90
C LEU A 23 -9.58 5.90 -5.61
N GLN A 24 -8.92 6.11 -6.74
CA GLN A 24 -8.15 5.08 -7.42
C GLN A 24 -6.66 5.34 -7.22
N ALA A 25 -5.94 4.34 -6.73
CA ALA A 25 -4.52 4.45 -6.47
C ALA A 25 -3.81 3.12 -6.72
N LEU A 26 -2.58 3.20 -7.22
CA LEU A 26 -1.65 2.07 -7.25
C LEU A 26 -0.85 2.07 -5.96
N VAL A 27 -0.95 1.00 -5.19
CA VAL A 27 -0.21 0.85 -3.93
C VAL A 27 0.58 -0.46 -3.98
N PRO A 28 1.87 -0.45 -3.58
CA PRO A 28 2.63 -1.69 -3.43
C PRO A 28 1.92 -2.65 -2.46
N LEU A 29 1.78 -3.92 -2.84
CA LEU A 29 1.12 -4.93 -2.02
C LEU A 29 1.73 -5.04 -0.60
N ALA A 30 3.05 -4.89 -0.48
CA ALA A 30 3.75 -4.88 0.80
C ALA A 30 3.25 -3.78 1.76
N GLY A 31 2.76 -2.66 1.21
CA GLY A 31 2.20 -1.55 1.96
C GLY A 31 0.72 -1.69 2.28
N MET A 32 0.03 -2.75 1.85
CA MET A 32 -1.42 -2.93 2.06
C MET A 32 -1.78 -3.82 3.26
N PHE A 33 -0.80 -4.51 3.85
CA PHE A 33 -1.03 -5.28 5.07
C PHE A 33 -1.56 -4.38 6.20
N GLY A 34 -2.66 -4.79 6.83
CA GLY A 34 -3.33 -4.04 7.90
C GLY A 34 -4.05 -2.75 7.45
N TYR A 35 -4.18 -2.50 6.14
CA TYR A 35 -4.83 -1.27 5.66
C TYR A 35 -6.29 -1.15 6.06
N SER A 36 -7.05 -2.26 6.06
CA SER A 36 -8.48 -2.27 6.44
C SER A 36 -8.73 -1.60 7.80
N THR A 37 -7.93 -1.93 8.82
CA THR A 37 -8.06 -1.34 10.16
C THR A 37 -7.78 0.17 10.16
N VAL A 38 -6.73 0.58 9.43
CA VAL A 38 -6.34 1.99 9.33
C VAL A 38 -7.38 2.80 8.56
N LEU A 39 -7.90 2.27 7.45
CA LEU A 39 -8.96 2.91 6.67
C LEU A 39 -10.20 3.14 7.54
N ARG A 40 -10.69 2.10 8.21
CA ARG A 40 -11.86 2.21 9.10
C ARG A 40 -11.63 3.22 10.22
N SER A 41 -10.44 3.25 10.83
CA SER A 41 -10.10 4.26 11.84
C SER A 41 -10.19 5.69 11.27
N ASN A 42 -9.60 5.92 10.09
CA ASN A 42 -9.55 7.23 9.45
C ASN A 42 -10.93 7.73 8.96
N THR A 43 -11.81 6.81 8.54
CA THR A 43 -13.13 7.13 7.98
C THR A 43 -14.26 6.93 8.98
N GLN A 44 -13.96 6.78 10.27
CA GLN A 44 -14.96 6.47 11.31
C GLN A 44 -15.84 5.25 10.96
N GLY A 45 -15.25 4.24 10.32
CA GLY A 45 -15.89 2.98 9.96
C GLY A 45 -16.71 2.98 8.66
N LYS A 46 -16.79 4.11 7.93
CA LYS A 46 -17.59 4.24 6.71
C LYS A 46 -16.87 3.87 5.41
N GLY A 47 -15.53 3.88 5.41
CA GLY A 47 -14.72 3.63 4.24
C GLY A 47 -14.56 2.15 3.94
N GLU A 48 -14.66 1.82 2.66
CA GLU A 48 -14.43 0.51 2.11
C GLU A 48 -13.39 0.58 0.99
N TYR A 49 -12.72 -0.54 0.70
CA TYR A 49 -11.80 -0.62 -0.41
C TYR A 49 -11.82 -2.01 -1.02
N THR A 50 -11.54 -2.07 -2.30
CA THR A 50 -11.22 -3.30 -3.03
C THR A 50 -9.83 -3.14 -3.64
N MET A 51 -9.19 -4.27 -3.94
CA MET A 51 -7.88 -4.27 -4.57
C MET A 51 -7.77 -5.44 -5.55
N GLU A 52 -7.13 -5.19 -6.68
CA GLU A 52 -6.81 -6.18 -7.69
C GLU A 52 -5.34 -6.08 -8.09
N TYR A 53 -4.79 -7.17 -8.61
CA TYR A 53 -3.44 -7.14 -9.17
C TYR A 53 -3.43 -6.28 -10.43
N SER A 54 -2.53 -5.30 -10.48
CA SER A 54 -2.34 -4.44 -11.65
C SER A 54 -1.11 -4.85 -12.47
N HIS A 55 0.10 -4.66 -11.93
CA HIS A 55 1.36 -5.01 -12.60
C HIS A 55 2.52 -5.15 -11.62
N HIS A 56 3.68 -5.58 -12.14
CA HIS A 56 4.96 -5.45 -11.45
C HIS A 56 5.67 -4.16 -11.87
N ALA A 57 6.38 -3.56 -10.92
CA ALA A 57 7.18 -2.36 -11.14
C ALA A 57 8.49 -2.47 -10.36
N PRO A 58 9.56 -1.82 -10.84
CA PRO A 58 10.80 -1.74 -10.08
C PRO A 58 10.55 -1.07 -8.74
N VAL A 59 11.09 -1.67 -7.68
CA VAL A 59 11.07 -1.08 -6.34
C VAL A 59 12.12 0.01 -6.22
N THR A 60 11.94 0.94 -5.27
CA THR A 60 12.97 1.92 -4.93
C THR A 60 14.24 1.24 -4.43
N LYS A 61 15.41 1.83 -4.67
CA LYS A 61 16.71 1.27 -4.26
C LYS A 61 16.77 0.91 -2.77
N ASP A 62 16.23 1.77 -1.90
CA ASP A 62 16.18 1.54 -0.46
C ASP A 62 15.44 0.24 -0.08
N MET A 63 14.29 -0.01 -0.73
CA MET A 63 13.51 -1.23 -0.51
C MET A 63 14.22 -2.47 -1.06
N GLN A 64 14.91 -2.33 -2.20
CA GLN A 64 15.70 -3.43 -2.76
C GLN A 64 16.83 -3.85 -1.81
N ASP A 65 17.52 -2.87 -1.22
CA ASP A 65 18.62 -3.12 -0.30
C ASP A 65 18.12 -3.74 1.00
N GLU A 66 16.97 -3.29 1.52
CA GLU A 66 16.30 -3.89 2.68
C GLU A 66 15.90 -5.35 2.42
N LEU A 67 15.25 -5.62 1.27
CA LEU A 67 14.85 -6.98 0.86
C LEU A 67 16.06 -7.91 0.73
N THR A 68 17.15 -7.41 0.14
CA THR A 68 18.39 -8.16 -0.04
C THR A 68 19.04 -8.46 1.30
N ALA A 69 19.12 -7.48 2.20
CA ALA A 69 19.65 -7.67 3.55
C ALA A 69 18.81 -8.65 4.38
N HIS A 70 17.48 -8.56 4.30
CA HIS A 70 16.57 -9.51 4.95
C HIS A 70 16.77 -10.93 4.42
N TYR A 71 16.85 -11.11 3.10
CA TYR A 71 17.12 -12.40 2.47
C TYR A 71 18.47 -12.99 2.91
N GLN A 72 19.53 -12.19 2.93
CA GLN A 72 20.85 -12.64 3.37
C GLN A 72 20.86 -13.06 4.85
N LYS A 73 20.19 -12.30 5.71
CA LYS A 73 20.03 -12.64 7.13
C LYS A 73 19.24 -13.94 7.32
N ALA A 74 18.13 -14.11 6.60
CA ALA A 74 17.33 -15.33 6.64
C ALA A 74 18.14 -16.55 6.17
N ARG A 75 18.97 -16.40 5.12
CA ARG A 75 19.84 -17.45 4.61
C ARG A 75 20.98 -17.80 5.56
N ALA A 76 21.57 -16.81 6.23
CA ALA A 76 22.62 -17.01 7.22
C ALA A 76 22.10 -17.65 8.53
N ALA A 77 20.82 -17.45 8.84
CA ALA A 77 20.16 -18.00 10.03
C ALA A 77 19.73 -19.47 9.90
N GLY A 78 19.98 -20.14 8.77
CA GLY A 78 19.83 -21.59 8.64
C GLY A 78 18.38 -22.08 8.57
N LYS A 79 17.78 -21.93 7.40
CA LYS A 79 17.05 -23.02 6.74
C LYS A 79 17.57 -23.17 5.32
#